data_AF-A0A2V5JU11-F1
#
_entry.id   AF-A0A2V5JU11-F1
#
_cell.length_a   1.000
_cell.length_b   1.000
_cell.length_c   1.000
_cell.angle_alpha   90.00
_cell.angle_beta   90.00
_cell.angle_gamma   90.00
#
_symmetry.space_group_name_H-M   'P 1'
#
loop_
_entity.id
_entity.type
_entity.pdbx_description
1 polymer ?
#
loop_
_entity_poly.entity_id
_entity_poly.type
_entity_poly.pdbx_seq_one_letter_code
_entity_poly.pdbx_strand_id
1 'polypeptide(L)'
;MKALGKGRDHVLRLARVGSWLFACVALVSCTKNEPIDEAKAAGKSTADFPQITADIFKPMDGGIDLSPEEIMGRNTWNLWTGGNQHFWNHAAQDSYGLMDLLKMLDNRRFPRSERFKTLGLVNEPGFRAPSKPDDFGLWLDEPVEPEPAGIDETVYGTPSGVLGFRLFPNSEFNDEARKKWDGKRFSEDKAYYNDNKLIRPYRVGVACGACHIAPNPSNPPADPENPRWENLASAIGNQYINEGKVFACNVERGGFFYEMLAAQPRGTSDTSRIATDHINNPNAINPIFLLAERERISAFTSTSACFRSIG
;
A
#
# COMPACT_ATOMS: atom_id res chain seq x y z
N MET A 1 2.05 78.20 26.16
CA MET A 1 3.50 78.21 26.44
C MET A 1 3.76 77.41 27.70
N LYS A 2 4.75 76.51 27.66
CA LYS A 2 5.07 75.53 28.72
C LYS A 2 5.28 76.20 30.09
N ALA A 3 4.71 75.62 31.14
CA ALA A 3 5.18 75.80 32.52
C ALA A 3 5.15 74.43 33.22
N LEU A 4 6.35 73.94 33.52
CA LEU A 4 6.64 72.84 34.44
C LEU A 4 6.85 73.45 35.83
N GLY A 5 6.32 72.81 36.88
CA GLY A 5 6.59 73.16 38.27
C GLY A 5 6.30 72.01 39.23
N LYS A 6 7.36 71.35 39.70
CA LYS A 6 7.46 70.46 40.89
C LYS A 6 6.82 71.12 42.12
N GLY A 7 6.29 70.46 43.15
CA GLY A 7 6.33 69.07 43.63
C GLY A 7 6.18 69.09 45.16
N ARG A 8 5.74 67.98 45.79
CA ARG A 8 6.18 67.45 47.11
C ARG A 8 5.19 66.43 47.69
N ASP A 9 5.79 65.39 48.25
CA ASP A 9 5.22 64.16 48.81
C ASP A 9 4.49 64.35 50.16
N HIS A 10 3.49 63.50 50.43
CA HIS A 10 3.10 62.96 51.75
C HIS A 10 2.13 61.77 51.51
N VAL A 11 2.57 60.50 51.58
CA VAL A 11 2.58 59.58 52.73
C VAL A 11 1.18 59.06 53.18
N LEU A 12 0.97 57.75 52.93
CA LEU A 12 0.13 56.75 53.65
C LEU A 12 -1.41 56.94 53.76
N ARG A 13 -2.18 55.99 53.19
CA ARG A 13 -2.89 54.91 53.93
C ARG A 13 -3.86 54.11 53.04
N LEU A 14 -3.56 52.81 52.99
CA LEU A 14 -4.40 51.60 52.89
C LEU A 14 -5.95 51.70 52.77
N ALA A 15 -6.42 50.79 51.91
CA ALA A 15 -7.63 49.95 52.00
C ALA A 15 -8.91 50.41 51.26
N ARG A 16 -9.22 49.73 50.15
CA ARG A 16 -10.32 48.75 49.98
C ARG A 16 -10.59 48.55 48.47
N VAL A 17 -10.35 47.36 47.92
CA VAL A 17 -11.34 46.28 47.66
C VAL A 17 -11.60 46.15 46.16
N GLY A 18 -11.48 44.92 45.64
CA GLY A 18 -12.42 44.45 44.62
C GLY A 18 -11.84 44.11 43.25
N SER A 19 -11.43 42.85 43.10
CA SER A 19 -11.88 42.00 41.98
C SER A 19 -11.59 42.45 40.55
N TRP A 20 -10.34 42.31 40.10
CA TRP A 20 -10.02 42.17 38.67
C TRP A 20 -9.04 41.00 38.48
N LEU A 21 -9.55 39.78 38.69
CA LEU A 21 -8.88 38.53 38.33
C LEU A 21 -9.85 37.68 37.52
N PHE A 22 -10.10 38.13 36.29
CA PHE A 22 -10.57 37.26 35.21
C PHE A 22 -9.71 37.56 33.98
N ALA A 23 -8.46 37.08 34.04
CA ALA A 23 -7.69 36.87 32.83
C ALA A 23 -8.36 35.70 32.09
N CYS A 24 -9.15 36.04 31.06
CA CYS A 24 -9.67 35.09 30.09
C CYS A 24 -8.50 34.41 29.38
N VAL A 25 -8.01 33.31 29.94
CA VAL A 25 -7.28 32.31 29.16
C VAL A 25 -8.33 31.58 28.33
N ALA A 26 -8.65 32.14 27.16
CA ALA A 26 -9.34 31.38 26.13
C ALA A 26 -8.39 30.24 25.71
N LEU A 27 -8.58 29.07 26.30
CA LEU A 27 -8.09 27.81 25.75
C LEU A 27 -8.78 27.67 24.38
N VAL A 28 -8.14 28.21 23.34
CA VAL A 28 -8.41 27.78 21.97
C VAL A 28 -7.90 26.35 21.94
N SER A 29 -8.78 25.42 22.33
CA SER A 29 -8.61 24.01 22.04
C SER A 29 -8.51 23.93 20.53
N CYS A 30 -7.29 23.79 20.01
CA CYS A 30 -7.10 23.36 18.64
C CYS A 30 -7.83 22.03 18.50
N THR A 31 -9.04 22.06 17.99
CA THR A 31 -9.70 20.86 17.47
C THR A 31 -8.73 20.32 16.42
N LYS A 32 -8.02 19.25 16.76
CA LYS A 32 -7.29 18.48 15.77
C LYS A 32 -8.35 17.99 14.80
N ASN A 33 -8.42 18.63 13.63
CA ASN A 33 -9.17 18.12 12.51
C ASN A 33 -8.41 16.90 12.01
N GLU A 34 -8.53 15.79 12.74
CA GLU A 34 -8.05 14.52 12.25
C GLU A 34 -8.86 14.19 10.99
N PRO A 35 -8.19 13.89 9.87
CA PRO A 35 -8.89 13.38 8.70
C PRO A 35 -9.73 12.17 9.10
N ILE A 36 -11.02 12.19 8.79
CA ILE A 36 -11.89 11.03 8.99
C ILE A 36 -11.66 10.11 7.80
N ASP A 37 -11.13 8.91 8.04
CA ASP A 37 -10.99 7.90 7.00
C ASP A 37 -12.36 7.41 6.49
N GLU A 38 -12.39 6.82 5.29
CA GLU A 38 -13.62 6.41 4.62
C GLU A 38 -14.41 5.36 5.42
N ALA A 39 -13.73 4.46 6.14
CA ALA A 39 -14.39 3.44 6.94
C ALA A 39 -15.11 4.06 8.14
N LYS A 40 -14.45 5.00 8.84
CA LYS A 40 -15.02 5.76 9.95
C LYS A 40 -16.15 6.67 9.48
N ALA A 41 -16.01 7.31 8.32
CA ALA A 41 -17.07 8.11 7.71
C ALA A 41 -18.31 7.25 7.37
N ALA A 42 -18.10 5.99 7.00
CA ALA A 42 -19.15 5.01 6.78
C ALA A 42 -19.67 4.35 8.07
N GLY A 43 -19.20 4.75 9.25
CA GLY A 43 -19.63 4.20 10.53
C GLY A 43 -19.13 2.77 10.81
N LYS A 44 -18.12 2.30 10.08
CA LYS A 44 -17.53 0.97 10.28
C LYS A 44 -16.67 0.92 11.54
N SER A 45 -16.63 -0.27 12.14
CA SER A 45 -15.83 -0.66 13.29
C SER A 45 -14.86 -1.77 12.90
N THR A 46 -13.97 -2.19 13.81
CA THR A 46 -13.07 -3.32 13.57
C THR A 46 -13.82 -4.64 13.32
N ALA A 47 -15.06 -4.77 13.81
CA ALA A 47 -15.89 -5.95 13.57
C ALA A 47 -16.32 -6.11 12.10
N ASP A 48 -16.31 -5.02 11.33
CA ASP A 48 -16.63 -5.00 9.90
C ASP A 48 -15.45 -5.42 9.01
N PHE A 49 -14.30 -5.75 9.62
CA PHE A 49 -13.08 -6.19 8.94
C PHE A 49 -12.59 -7.53 9.53
N PRO A 50 -13.37 -8.62 9.37
CA PRO A 50 -13.00 -9.91 9.90
C PRO A 50 -11.74 -10.46 9.22
N GLN A 51 -10.88 -11.09 10.01
CA GLN A 51 -9.76 -11.86 9.49
C GLN A 51 -10.25 -13.12 8.79
N ILE A 52 -9.55 -13.52 7.73
CA ILE A 52 -9.86 -14.74 6.99
C ILE A 52 -9.24 -15.94 7.71
N THR A 53 -10.07 -16.88 8.13
CA THR A 53 -9.65 -18.13 8.80
C THR A 53 -9.46 -19.30 7.84
N ALA A 54 -9.97 -19.19 6.61
CA ALA A 54 -9.81 -20.21 5.58
C ALA A 54 -8.34 -20.34 5.15
N ASP A 55 -7.85 -21.56 5.03
CA ASP A 55 -6.45 -21.85 4.71
C ASP A 55 -6.18 -21.83 3.19
N ILE A 56 -6.44 -20.67 2.57
CA ILE A 56 -6.46 -20.49 1.12
C ILE A 56 -5.07 -20.68 0.49
N PHE A 57 -4.02 -20.19 1.16
CA PHE A 57 -2.66 -20.20 0.64
C PHE A 57 -1.81 -21.36 1.17
N LYS A 58 -2.42 -22.41 1.74
CA LYS A 58 -1.70 -23.59 2.25
C LYS A 58 -0.62 -24.11 1.28
N PRO A 59 -0.87 -24.20 -0.04
CA PRO A 59 0.14 -24.71 -0.96
C PRO A 59 1.44 -23.87 -0.97
N MET A 60 1.40 -22.59 -0.60
CA MET A 60 2.56 -21.69 -0.57
C MET A 60 3.44 -21.86 0.68
N ASP A 61 3.01 -22.64 1.67
CA ASP A 61 3.69 -22.73 2.97
C ASP A 61 4.89 -23.69 2.98
N GLY A 62 5.22 -24.28 1.82
CA GLY A 62 6.38 -25.17 1.69
C GLY A 62 6.30 -26.44 2.55
N GLY A 63 5.09 -26.88 2.89
CA GLY A 63 4.83 -28.06 3.71
C GLY A 63 4.83 -27.79 5.23
N ILE A 64 4.91 -26.52 5.64
CA ILE A 64 4.73 -26.13 7.05
C ILE A 64 3.23 -26.08 7.35
N ASP A 65 2.79 -26.81 8.37
CA ASP A 65 1.42 -26.68 8.89
C ASP A 65 1.35 -25.49 9.85
N LEU A 66 0.70 -24.42 9.40
CA LEU A 66 0.52 -23.19 10.18
C LEU A 66 -0.60 -23.34 11.22
N SER A 67 -0.45 -22.67 12.37
CA SER A 67 -1.53 -22.50 13.34
C SER A 67 -2.66 -21.62 12.77
N PRO A 68 -3.87 -21.66 13.34
CA PRO A 68 -4.96 -20.78 12.93
C PRO A 68 -4.58 -19.29 12.89
N GLU A 69 -3.84 -18.80 13.89
CA GLU A 69 -3.38 -17.42 13.98
C GLU A 69 -2.33 -17.08 12.91
N GLU A 70 -1.44 -18.04 12.62
CA GLU A 70 -0.44 -17.91 11.54
C GLU A 70 -1.12 -17.87 10.16
N ILE A 71 -2.16 -18.67 9.95
CA ILE A 71 -3.00 -18.63 8.73
C ILE A 71 -3.65 -17.25 8.58
N MET A 72 -4.23 -16.71 9.65
CA MET A 72 -4.85 -15.38 9.65
C MET A 72 -3.83 -14.28 9.34
N GLY A 73 -2.63 -14.38 9.92
CA GLY A 73 -1.51 -13.48 9.64
C GLY A 73 -1.05 -13.54 8.17
N ARG A 74 -0.84 -14.75 7.63
CA ARG A 74 -0.47 -14.98 6.23
C ARG A 74 -1.55 -14.48 5.26
N ASN A 75 -2.82 -14.73 5.55
CA ASN A 75 -3.94 -14.24 4.73
C ASN A 75 -3.97 -12.71 4.73
N THR A 76 -3.79 -12.09 5.90
CA THR A 76 -3.69 -10.62 6.04
C THR A 76 -2.52 -10.09 5.23
N TRP A 77 -1.35 -10.72 5.33
CA TRP A 77 -0.14 -10.36 4.59
C TRP A 77 -0.33 -10.41 3.07
N ASN A 78 -1.00 -11.45 2.58
CA ASN A 78 -1.17 -11.68 1.14
C ASN A 78 -2.27 -10.81 0.52
N LEU A 79 -3.34 -10.50 1.27
CA LEU A 79 -4.58 -9.92 0.71
C LEU A 79 -4.93 -8.51 1.23
N TRP A 80 -4.53 -8.15 2.45
CA TRP A 80 -5.05 -6.96 3.11
C TRP A 80 -4.38 -5.68 2.58
N THR A 81 -5.16 -4.81 1.92
CA THR A 81 -4.67 -3.54 1.36
C THR A 81 -4.77 -2.37 2.34
N GLY A 82 -5.62 -2.49 3.37
CA GLY A 82 -5.66 -1.56 4.50
C GLY A 82 -6.21 -0.19 4.13
N GLY A 83 -7.04 -0.12 3.07
CA GLY A 83 -7.56 1.16 2.59
C GLY A 83 -6.60 1.93 1.68
N ASN A 84 -5.39 1.41 1.42
CA ASN A 84 -4.39 2.13 0.64
C ASN A 84 -4.77 2.36 -0.85
N GLN A 85 -5.84 1.71 -1.33
CA GLN A 85 -6.42 2.01 -2.63
C GLN A 85 -6.85 3.48 -2.77
N HIS A 86 -7.19 4.14 -1.65
CA HIS A 86 -7.46 5.57 -1.63
C HIS A 86 -6.19 6.37 -1.95
N PHE A 87 -5.08 6.04 -1.28
CA PHE A 87 -3.78 6.66 -1.52
C PHE A 87 -3.33 6.46 -2.98
N TRP A 88 -3.37 5.24 -3.50
CA TRP A 88 -2.93 4.95 -4.86
C TRP A 88 -3.81 5.62 -5.93
N ASN A 89 -5.12 5.73 -5.70
CA ASN A 89 -6.01 6.48 -6.58
C ASN A 89 -5.69 7.98 -6.57
N HIS A 90 -5.46 8.56 -5.40
CA HIS A 90 -5.07 9.96 -5.27
C HIS A 90 -3.70 10.24 -5.92
N ALA A 91 -2.72 9.37 -5.70
CA ALA A 91 -1.43 9.43 -6.36
C ALA A 91 -1.56 9.37 -7.90
N ALA A 92 -2.51 8.59 -8.42
CA ALA A 92 -2.76 8.52 -9.87
C ALA A 92 -3.39 9.80 -10.44
N GLN A 93 -4.13 10.57 -9.64
CA GLN A 93 -4.69 11.86 -10.03
C GLN A 93 -3.65 12.97 -9.96
N ASP A 94 -2.84 13.00 -8.89
CA ASP A 94 -2.00 14.15 -8.56
C ASP A 94 -0.53 13.99 -8.99
N SER A 95 -0.11 12.81 -9.43
CA SER A 95 1.24 12.58 -9.98
C SER A 95 1.38 13.02 -11.44
N TYR A 96 0.42 13.75 -12.01
CA TYR A 96 0.41 14.18 -13.43
C TYR A 96 0.65 13.04 -14.41
N GLY A 97 0.14 11.86 -14.05
CA GLY A 97 0.26 10.66 -14.86
C GLY A 97 1.59 9.96 -14.78
N LEU A 98 2.42 10.14 -13.73
CA LEU A 98 3.61 9.30 -13.52
C LEU A 98 3.22 7.90 -13.03
N MET A 99 2.18 7.82 -12.19
CA MET A 99 1.74 6.61 -11.50
C MET A 99 0.28 6.33 -11.88
N ASP A 100 -0.05 5.10 -12.24
CA ASP A 100 -1.44 4.66 -12.39
C ASP A 100 -1.48 3.13 -12.33
N LEU A 101 -1.85 2.58 -11.18
CA LEU A 101 -1.87 1.13 -10.98
C LEU A 101 -2.94 0.43 -11.83
N LEU A 102 -4.02 1.12 -12.20
CA LEU A 102 -5.03 0.54 -13.08
C LEU A 102 -4.47 0.38 -14.50
N LYS A 103 -3.64 1.32 -14.97
CA LYS A 103 -2.87 1.15 -16.22
C LYS A 103 -1.75 0.12 -16.11
N MET A 104 -1.19 -0.11 -14.92
CA MET A 104 -0.19 -1.16 -14.68
C MET A 104 -0.81 -2.55 -14.86
N LEU A 105 -2.06 -2.74 -14.45
CA LEU A 105 -2.79 -4.00 -14.60
C LEU A 105 -3.30 -4.27 -16.03
N ASP A 106 -3.33 -3.26 -16.91
CA ASP A 106 -3.86 -3.40 -18.27
C ASP A 106 -2.96 -4.25 -19.17
N ASN A 107 -3.51 -5.36 -19.67
CA ASN A 107 -2.80 -6.33 -20.53
C ASN A 107 -2.32 -5.75 -21.87
N ARG A 108 -2.93 -4.67 -22.36
CA ARG A 108 -2.45 -4.01 -23.59
C ARG A 108 -1.08 -3.38 -23.38
N ARG A 109 -0.75 -3.03 -22.14
CA ARG A 109 0.51 -2.38 -21.78
C ARG A 109 1.51 -3.33 -21.16
N PHE A 110 1.06 -4.14 -20.21
CA PHE A 110 1.87 -5.17 -19.58
C PHE A 110 1.17 -6.51 -19.75
N PRO A 111 1.35 -7.15 -20.93
CA PRO A 111 0.72 -8.43 -21.21
C PRO A 111 1.08 -9.44 -20.13
N ARG A 112 0.08 -10.19 -19.66
CA ARG A 112 0.26 -11.24 -18.67
C ARG A 112 1.40 -12.20 -19.02
N SER A 113 1.65 -12.45 -20.31
CA SER A 113 2.72 -13.34 -20.79
C SER A 113 4.15 -12.79 -20.74
N GLU A 114 4.32 -11.50 -20.42
CA GLU A 114 5.64 -10.86 -20.33
C GLU A 114 5.78 -10.05 -19.03
N ARG A 115 4.79 -10.16 -18.12
CA ARG A 115 4.66 -9.30 -16.94
C ARG A 115 5.76 -9.62 -15.94
N PHE A 116 6.06 -10.91 -15.72
CA PHE A 116 7.14 -11.30 -14.84
C PHE A 116 8.49 -10.80 -15.37
N LYS A 117 8.77 -11.00 -16.66
CA LYS A 117 10.00 -10.50 -17.28
C LYS A 117 10.14 -8.96 -17.20
N THR A 118 9.05 -8.24 -17.46
CA THR A 118 9.07 -6.77 -17.58
C THR A 118 9.02 -6.06 -16.23
N LEU A 119 8.14 -6.50 -15.34
CA LEU A 119 7.85 -5.87 -14.05
C LEU A 119 8.33 -6.70 -12.86
N GLY A 120 8.57 -7.99 -13.02
CA GLY A 120 8.85 -8.91 -11.92
C GLY A 120 7.64 -9.25 -11.07
N LEU A 121 6.43 -8.83 -11.47
CA LEU A 121 5.20 -9.18 -10.77
C LEU A 121 4.80 -10.62 -11.08
N VAL A 122 4.15 -11.26 -10.11
CA VAL A 122 3.70 -12.64 -10.20
C VAL A 122 2.23 -12.67 -10.58
N ASN A 123 1.90 -13.38 -11.64
CA ASN A 123 0.51 -13.62 -12.03
C ASN A 123 -0.16 -14.54 -11.01
N GLU A 124 -1.40 -14.22 -10.65
CA GLU A 124 -2.18 -15.02 -9.72
C GLU A 124 -2.59 -16.36 -10.36
N PRO A 125 -2.28 -17.51 -9.73
CA PRO A 125 -2.80 -18.80 -10.19
C PRO A 125 -4.34 -18.78 -10.21
N GLY A 126 -4.95 -19.41 -11.22
CA GLY A 126 -6.42 -19.33 -11.41
C GLY A 126 -6.88 -18.15 -12.27
N PHE A 127 -5.95 -17.43 -12.92
CA PHE A 127 -6.25 -16.36 -13.88
C PHE A 127 -5.66 -16.63 -15.27
N ARG A 128 -6.29 -16.03 -16.28
CA ARG A 128 -5.83 -16.01 -17.68
C ARG A 128 -5.82 -14.58 -18.24
N ALA A 129 -5.16 -14.40 -19.37
CA ALA A 129 -5.22 -13.14 -20.10
C ALA A 129 -6.68 -12.85 -20.58
N PRO A 130 -7.10 -11.58 -20.62
CA PRO A 130 -8.43 -11.19 -21.08
C PRO A 130 -8.69 -11.59 -22.52
N SER A 131 -9.88 -12.11 -22.76
CA SER A 131 -10.42 -12.40 -24.10
C SER A 131 -11.12 -11.19 -24.71
N LYS A 132 -11.61 -10.28 -23.86
CA LYS A 132 -12.33 -9.05 -24.20
C LYS A 132 -12.10 -8.00 -23.11
N PRO A 133 -12.36 -6.71 -23.37
CA PRO A 133 -12.43 -5.72 -22.31
C PRO A 133 -13.60 -6.00 -21.36
N ASP A 134 -13.45 -5.55 -20.11
CA ASP A 134 -14.54 -5.49 -19.13
C ASP A 134 -15.61 -4.45 -19.49
N ASP A 135 -16.61 -4.30 -18.62
CA ASP A 135 -17.72 -3.35 -18.79
C ASP A 135 -17.28 -1.87 -18.85
N PHE A 136 -16.04 -1.59 -18.49
CA PHE A 136 -15.43 -0.26 -18.52
C PHE A 136 -14.38 -0.12 -19.63
N GLY A 137 -14.18 -1.11 -20.50
CA GLY A 137 -13.19 -1.02 -21.58
C GLY A 137 -11.75 -1.32 -21.15
N LEU A 138 -11.53 -1.89 -19.96
CA LEU A 138 -10.22 -2.26 -19.42
C LEU A 138 -9.89 -3.72 -19.75
N TRP A 139 -8.61 -4.01 -19.96
CA TRP A 139 -8.14 -5.37 -20.30
C TRP A 139 -7.43 -5.98 -19.08
N LEU A 140 -8.21 -6.33 -18.06
CA LEU A 140 -7.73 -6.94 -16.82
C LEU A 140 -7.70 -8.47 -16.94
N ASP A 141 -6.87 -9.15 -16.16
CA ASP A 141 -6.83 -10.62 -16.15
C ASP A 141 -8.20 -11.20 -15.77
N GLU A 142 -8.60 -12.29 -16.43
CA GLU A 142 -9.89 -12.95 -16.19
C GLU A 142 -9.72 -14.12 -15.21
N PRO A 143 -10.57 -14.23 -14.17
CA PRO A 143 -10.59 -15.42 -13.34
C PRO A 143 -11.08 -16.63 -14.16
N VAL A 144 -10.38 -17.76 -14.05
CA VAL A 144 -10.87 -19.04 -14.60
C VAL A 144 -11.70 -19.82 -13.60
N GLU A 145 -11.54 -19.51 -12.31
CA GLU A 145 -12.26 -20.09 -11.19
C GLU A 145 -12.79 -18.96 -10.29
N PRO A 146 -13.89 -19.16 -9.56
CA PRO A 146 -14.37 -18.20 -8.57
C PRO A 146 -13.34 -17.95 -7.46
N GLU A 147 -13.39 -16.77 -6.85
CA GLU A 147 -12.59 -16.47 -5.66
C GLU A 147 -12.85 -17.52 -4.56
N PRO A 148 -11.80 -18.01 -3.87
CA PRO A 148 -11.96 -18.98 -2.79
C PRO A 148 -12.97 -18.54 -1.73
N ALA A 149 -13.84 -19.47 -1.32
CA ALA A 149 -14.81 -19.22 -0.28
C ALA A 149 -14.14 -18.77 1.04
N GLY A 150 -14.72 -17.76 1.69
CA GLY A 150 -14.20 -17.19 2.94
C GLY A 150 -13.46 -15.87 2.76
N ILE A 151 -13.20 -15.42 1.53
CA ILE A 151 -12.73 -14.06 1.24
C ILE A 151 -13.95 -13.15 1.03
N ASP A 152 -14.09 -12.13 1.87
CA ASP A 152 -15.08 -11.07 1.67
C ASP A 152 -14.48 -9.99 0.75
N GLU A 153 -14.90 -9.96 -0.51
CA GLU A 153 -14.43 -8.98 -1.49
C GLU A 153 -14.78 -7.53 -1.13
N THR A 154 -15.76 -7.29 -0.26
CA THR A 154 -16.05 -5.93 0.23
C THR A 154 -14.98 -5.41 1.19
N VAL A 155 -14.24 -6.33 1.82
CA VAL A 155 -13.13 -6.05 2.75
C VAL A 155 -11.78 -6.14 2.03
N TYR A 156 -11.55 -7.20 1.27
CA TYR A 156 -10.27 -7.52 0.65
C TYR A 156 -10.17 -7.13 -0.84
N GLY A 157 -11.24 -6.56 -1.41
CA GLY A 157 -11.33 -6.27 -2.84
C GLY A 157 -11.50 -7.55 -3.67
N THR A 158 -11.73 -7.41 -4.97
CA THR A 158 -11.72 -8.51 -5.93
C THR A 158 -10.27 -8.72 -6.45
N PRO A 159 -9.81 -9.96 -6.70
CA PRO A 159 -8.50 -10.19 -7.31
C PRO A 159 -8.35 -9.47 -8.66
N SER A 160 -7.15 -8.93 -8.93
CA SER A 160 -6.82 -8.33 -10.23
C SER A 160 -6.21 -9.32 -11.23
N GLY A 161 -5.88 -10.54 -10.77
CA GLY A 161 -5.05 -11.51 -11.47
C GLY A 161 -3.53 -11.27 -11.34
N VAL A 162 -3.13 -10.27 -10.55
CA VAL A 162 -1.74 -10.02 -10.16
C VAL A 162 -1.63 -10.07 -8.64
N LEU A 163 -0.75 -10.93 -8.12
CA LEU A 163 -0.66 -11.16 -6.68
C LEU A 163 -0.34 -9.87 -5.92
N GLY A 164 -1.11 -9.63 -4.86
CA GLY A 164 -1.01 -8.45 -4.01
C GLY A 164 -1.65 -7.19 -4.58
N PHE A 165 -2.29 -7.23 -5.75
CA PHE A 165 -3.08 -6.11 -6.28
C PHE A 165 -4.56 -6.49 -6.30
N ARG A 166 -5.40 -5.68 -5.64
CA ARG A 166 -6.84 -5.93 -5.49
C ARG A 166 -7.65 -4.76 -6.03
N LEU A 167 -8.79 -5.05 -6.64
CA LEU A 167 -9.69 -4.07 -7.24
C LEU A 167 -10.82 -3.75 -6.27
N PHE A 168 -11.10 -2.45 -6.08
CA PHE A 168 -12.23 -1.97 -5.31
C PHE A 168 -13.09 -1.07 -6.20
N PRO A 169 -14.42 -1.23 -6.23
CA PRO A 169 -15.30 -0.27 -6.87
C PRO A 169 -15.04 1.13 -6.33
N ASN A 170 -14.90 2.11 -7.21
CA ASN A 170 -14.74 3.49 -6.80
C ASN A 170 -16.11 4.10 -6.48
N SER A 171 -16.35 4.42 -5.20
CA SER A 171 -17.61 5.03 -4.76
C SER A 171 -17.89 6.40 -5.40
N GLU A 172 -16.86 7.09 -5.89
CA GLU A 172 -16.99 8.35 -6.62
C GLU A 172 -17.38 8.16 -8.10
N PHE A 173 -17.30 6.93 -8.63
CA PHE A 173 -17.67 6.60 -10.00
C PHE A 173 -19.19 6.49 -10.17
N ASN A 174 -19.87 7.62 -9.97
CA ASN A 174 -21.32 7.78 -10.13
C ASN A 174 -21.76 7.88 -11.60
N ASP A 175 -23.05 8.13 -11.83
CA ASP A 175 -23.62 8.21 -13.19
C ASP A 175 -22.99 9.34 -14.03
N GLU A 176 -22.63 10.47 -13.41
CA GLU A 176 -21.93 11.57 -14.07
C GLU A 176 -20.51 11.18 -14.49
N ALA A 177 -19.77 10.51 -13.60
CA ALA A 177 -18.45 9.98 -13.90
C ALA A 177 -18.52 8.92 -15.01
N ARG A 178 -19.49 8.01 -14.94
CA ARG A 178 -19.74 6.98 -15.95
C ARG A 178 -20.01 7.58 -17.33
N LYS A 179 -20.78 8.68 -17.44
CA LYS A 179 -21.02 9.38 -18.71
C LYS A 179 -19.75 10.01 -19.30
N LYS A 180 -18.79 10.37 -18.47
CA LYS A 180 -17.49 10.95 -18.89
C LYS A 180 -16.43 9.88 -19.17
N TRP A 181 -16.67 8.66 -18.72
CA TRP A 181 -15.74 7.55 -18.83
C TRP A 181 -15.64 7.02 -20.27
N ASP A 182 -14.41 6.82 -20.73
CA ASP A 182 -14.10 6.18 -22.01
C ASP A 182 -12.85 5.31 -21.82
N GLY A 183 -13.03 3.98 -21.81
CA GLY A 183 -11.94 3.03 -21.59
C GLY A 183 -10.90 2.99 -22.71
N LYS A 184 -11.26 3.41 -23.94
CA LYS A 184 -10.32 3.52 -25.05
C LYS A 184 -9.42 4.74 -24.84
N ARG A 185 -10.02 5.90 -24.53
CA ARG A 185 -9.26 7.12 -24.22
C ARG A 185 -8.42 6.97 -22.96
N PHE A 186 -8.91 6.24 -21.96
CA PHE A 186 -8.11 5.91 -20.78
C PHE A 186 -6.83 5.17 -21.14
N SER A 187 -6.84 4.34 -22.19
CA SER A 187 -5.64 3.64 -22.67
C SER A 187 -4.74 4.55 -23.50
N GLU A 188 -5.31 5.24 -24.49
CA GLU A 188 -4.59 5.83 -25.64
C GLU A 188 -4.38 7.36 -25.55
N ASP A 189 -5.21 8.09 -24.80
CA ASP A 189 -5.23 9.55 -24.79
C ASP A 189 -4.60 10.12 -23.51
N LYS A 190 -3.36 10.61 -23.64
CA LYS A 190 -2.59 11.20 -22.53
C LYS A 190 -3.26 12.40 -21.87
N ALA A 191 -3.94 13.24 -22.64
CA ALA A 191 -4.65 14.38 -22.07
C ALA A 191 -5.88 13.94 -21.25
N TYR A 192 -6.47 12.80 -21.61
CA TYR A 192 -7.60 12.22 -20.89
C TYR A 192 -7.18 11.51 -19.61
N TYR A 193 -6.24 10.56 -19.67
CA TYR A 193 -5.87 9.78 -18.49
C TYR A 193 -4.99 10.55 -17.48
N ASN A 194 -4.39 11.68 -17.88
CA ASN A 194 -3.68 12.59 -16.98
C ASN A 194 -4.58 13.71 -16.42
N ASP A 195 -5.87 13.75 -16.78
CA ASP A 195 -6.80 14.67 -16.12
C ASP A 195 -6.95 14.25 -14.65
N ASN A 196 -6.50 15.11 -13.73
CA ASN A 196 -6.58 14.85 -12.30
C ASN A 196 -8.02 14.78 -11.77
N LYS A 197 -9.01 15.21 -12.57
CA LYS A 197 -10.44 15.08 -12.28
C LYS A 197 -11.06 13.82 -12.88
N LEU A 198 -10.29 12.99 -13.58
CA LEU A 198 -10.79 11.71 -14.08
C LEU A 198 -11.07 10.78 -12.90
N ILE A 199 -12.32 10.36 -12.80
CA ILE A 199 -12.76 9.35 -11.84
C ILE A 199 -12.72 7.99 -12.53
N ARG A 200 -11.89 7.09 -12.02
CA ARG A 200 -11.71 5.72 -12.53
C ARG A 200 -12.81 4.80 -11.96
N PRO A 201 -13.22 3.75 -12.67
CA PRO A 201 -14.23 2.79 -12.18
C PRO A 201 -13.74 1.97 -10.99
N TYR A 202 -12.43 1.70 -10.94
CA TYR A 202 -11.79 0.93 -9.87
C TYR A 202 -10.67 1.74 -9.20
N ARG A 203 -10.52 1.53 -7.90
CA ARG A 203 -9.33 1.87 -7.13
C ARG A 203 -8.51 0.60 -6.94
N VAL A 204 -7.19 0.67 -7.14
CA VAL A 204 -6.30 -0.49 -6.97
C VAL A 204 -5.64 -0.42 -5.60
N GLY A 205 -5.89 -1.42 -4.77
CA GLY A 205 -5.22 -1.60 -3.48
C GLY A 205 -4.02 -2.52 -3.61
N VAL A 206 -3.04 -2.33 -2.73
CA VAL A 206 -1.76 -3.05 -2.75
C VAL A 206 -1.54 -3.72 -1.40
N ALA A 207 -1.50 -5.04 -1.36
CA ALA A 207 -1.16 -5.82 -0.16
C ALA A 207 0.36 -6.00 -0.05
N CYS A 208 0.84 -6.37 1.15
CA CYS A 208 2.26 -6.71 1.36
C CYS A 208 2.73 -7.79 0.38
N GLY A 209 1.85 -8.73 0.04
CA GLY A 209 2.11 -9.77 -0.95
C GLY A 209 2.64 -9.26 -2.30
N ALA A 210 2.31 -8.04 -2.74
CA ALA A 210 2.77 -7.51 -4.03
C ALA A 210 4.30 -7.41 -4.14
N CYS A 211 4.94 -7.10 -3.02
CA CYS A 211 6.40 -6.99 -2.91
C CYS A 211 7.03 -8.24 -2.28
N HIS A 212 6.29 -9.01 -1.48
CA HIS A 212 6.86 -10.09 -0.67
C HIS A 212 6.62 -11.52 -1.20
N ILE A 213 5.60 -11.73 -2.05
CA ILE A 213 5.35 -13.01 -2.69
C ILE A 213 6.30 -13.18 -3.89
N ALA A 214 6.97 -14.32 -3.97
CA ALA A 214 7.89 -14.63 -5.05
C ALA A 214 7.91 -16.13 -5.38
N PRO A 215 8.49 -16.53 -6.54
CA PRO A 215 8.87 -17.90 -6.82
C PRO A 215 9.64 -18.54 -5.67
N ASN A 216 9.15 -19.68 -5.17
CA ASN A 216 9.80 -20.45 -4.13
C ASN A 216 11.13 -21.03 -4.67
N PRO A 217 12.30 -20.70 -4.10
CA PRO A 217 13.59 -21.17 -4.60
C PRO A 217 13.77 -22.70 -4.48
N SER A 218 13.06 -23.34 -3.55
CA SER A 218 13.08 -24.79 -3.38
C SER A 218 12.11 -25.53 -4.32
N ASN A 219 11.19 -24.80 -4.96
CA ASN A 219 10.22 -25.34 -5.91
C ASN A 219 9.82 -24.28 -6.96
N PRO A 220 10.76 -23.77 -7.76
CA PRO A 220 10.47 -22.66 -8.66
C PRO A 220 9.48 -23.09 -9.75
N PRO A 221 8.66 -22.16 -10.28
CA PRO A 221 7.80 -22.46 -11.41
C PRO A 221 8.64 -22.75 -12.65
N ALA A 222 8.26 -23.76 -13.41
CA ALA A 222 8.88 -24.04 -14.71
C ALA A 222 8.56 -22.94 -15.74
N ASP A 223 7.36 -22.35 -15.62
CA ASP A 223 6.92 -21.18 -16.37
C ASP A 223 6.54 -20.07 -15.38
N PRO A 224 7.35 -19.01 -15.25
CA PRO A 224 7.09 -17.93 -14.30
C PRO A 224 5.86 -17.09 -14.64
N GLU A 225 5.36 -17.14 -15.88
CA GLU A 225 4.14 -16.45 -16.28
C GLU A 225 2.89 -17.27 -15.93
N ASN A 226 3.03 -18.57 -15.65
CA ASN A 226 1.95 -19.46 -15.23
C ASN A 226 2.35 -20.29 -13.99
N PRO A 227 2.64 -19.63 -12.84
CA PRO A 227 2.98 -20.33 -11.62
C PRO A 227 1.76 -21.08 -11.06
N ARG A 228 2.01 -22.13 -10.30
CA ARG A 228 1.02 -22.75 -9.40
C ARG A 228 1.24 -22.26 -7.97
N TRP A 229 0.24 -22.38 -7.11
CA TRP A 229 0.35 -21.93 -5.71
C TRP A 229 1.55 -22.57 -4.98
N GLU A 230 1.82 -23.85 -5.20
CA GLU A 230 2.97 -24.56 -4.63
C GLU A 230 4.34 -24.08 -5.14
N ASN A 231 4.37 -23.28 -6.21
CA ASN A 231 5.58 -22.69 -6.74
C ASN A 231 5.94 -21.35 -6.11
N LEU A 232 5.14 -20.86 -5.17
CA LEU A 232 5.26 -19.52 -4.60
C LEU A 232 5.48 -19.59 -3.09
N ALA A 233 6.06 -18.53 -2.53
CA ALA A 233 6.23 -18.37 -1.09
C ALA A 233 5.81 -16.95 -0.67
N SER A 234 5.09 -16.84 0.45
CA SER A 234 4.38 -15.61 0.85
C SER A 234 5.30 -14.46 1.31
N ALA A 235 6.45 -14.79 1.90
CA ALA A 235 7.23 -13.85 2.67
C ALA A 235 8.74 -14.01 2.46
N ILE A 236 9.18 -14.17 1.21
CA ILE A 236 10.61 -14.27 0.87
C ILE A 236 11.17 -13.01 0.20
N GLY A 237 10.32 -12.03 -0.10
CA GLY A 237 10.70 -10.82 -0.82
C GLY A 237 10.83 -11.12 -2.30
N ASN A 238 10.07 -10.44 -3.15
CA ASN A 238 10.13 -10.62 -4.58
C ASN A 238 11.45 -10.08 -5.13
N GLN A 239 12.41 -10.98 -5.38
CA GLN A 239 13.75 -10.60 -5.85
C GLN A 239 13.76 -10.11 -7.32
N TYR A 240 12.63 -10.22 -8.02
CA TYR A 240 12.52 -9.93 -9.45
C TYR A 240 11.81 -8.60 -9.73
N ILE A 241 11.09 -8.06 -8.74
CA ILE A 241 10.28 -6.85 -8.91
C ILE A 241 11.14 -5.69 -9.39
N ASN A 242 10.66 -5.02 -10.43
CA ASN A 242 11.14 -3.71 -10.85
C ASN A 242 10.16 -2.67 -10.31
N GLU A 243 10.30 -2.33 -9.03
CA GLU A 243 9.37 -1.49 -8.29
C GLU A 243 9.11 -0.15 -9.01
N GLY A 244 10.17 0.49 -9.53
CA GLY A 244 10.04 1.75 -10.26
C GLY A 244 9.12 1.64 -11.48
N LYS A 245 9.21 0.55 -12.26
CA LYS A 245 8.29 0.32 -13.38
C LYS A 245 6.88 -0.06 -12.94
N VAL A 246 6.72 -0.71 -11.79
CA VAL A 246 5.41 -1.10 -11.26
C VAL A 246 4.63 0.14 -10.83
N PHE A 247 5.23 0.94 -9.94
CA PHE A 247 4.52 2.04 -9.31
C PHE A 247 4.56 3.33 -10.12
N ALA A 248 5.56 3.53 -10.98
CA ALA A 248 5.66 4.67 -11.88
C ALA A 248 5.59 4.23 -13.36
N CYS A 249 4.60 3.41 -13.68
CA CYS A 249 4.50 2.71 -14.96
C CYS A 249 4.38 3.61 -16.19
N ASN A 250 4.04 4.90 -16.02
CA ASN A 250 3.92 5.91 -17.07
C ASN A 250 5.16 6.76 -17.28
N VAL A 251 6.21 6.58 -16.47
CA VAL A 251 7.42 7.38 -16.59
C VAL A 251 8.13 7.10 -17.91
N GLU A 252 8.27 8.12 -18.75
CA GLU A 252 8.94 8.05 -20.05
C GLU A 252 10.45 8.29 -19.92
N ARG A 253 11.22 7.65 -20.80
CA ARG A 253 12.67 7.76 -20.86
C ARG A 253 13.13 9.21 -21.10
N GLY A 254 14.21 9.62 -20.46
CA GLY A 254 14.86 10.92 -20.66
C GLY A 254 14.54 11.98 -19.60
N GLY A 255 13.62 11.71 -18.68
CA GLY A 255 13.38 12.54 -17.50
C GLY A 255 14.20 12.10 -16.28
N PHE A 256 14.45 13.02 -15.34
CA PHE A 256 15.16 12.70 -14.09
C PHE A 256 14.51 11.55 -13.30
N PHE A 257 13.18 11.55 -13.18
CA PHE A 257 12.45 10.48 -12.51
C PHE A 257 12.67 9.12 -13.18
N TYR A 258 12.76 9.07 -14.51
CA TYR A 258 13.06 7.83 -15.23
C TYR A 258 14.44 7.30 -14.84
N GLU A 259 15.47 8.15 -14.91
CA GLU A 259 16.85 7.72 -14.64
C GLU A 259 17.02 7.29 -13.17
N MET A 260 16.39 8.01 -12.24
CA MET A 260 16.38 7.64 -10.82
C MET A 260 15.76 6.25 -10.60
N LEU A 261 14.60 5.98 -11.22
CA LEU A 261 13.91 4.70 -11.08
C LEU A 261 14.61 3.56 -11.84
N ALA A 262 15.22 3.86 -12.99
CA ALA A 262 15.97 2.90 -13.79
C ALA A 262 17.28 2.46 -13.10
N ALA A 263 17.84 3.31 -12.24
CA ALA A 263 19.02 3.00 -11.44
C ALA A 263 18.72 2.07 -10.26
N GLN A 264 17.45 1.90 -9.86
CA GLN A 264 17.09 0.97 -8.80
C GLN A 264 17.30 -0.48 -9.23
N PRO A 265 18.04 -1.29 -8.45
CA PRO A 265 18.16 -2.72 -8.70
C PRO A 265 16.80 -3.45 -8.63
N ARG A 266 16.65 -4.54 -9.37
CA ARG A 266 15.47 -5.41 -9.19
C ARG A 266 15.54 -6.08 -7.82
N GLY A 267 14.38 -6.37 -7.24
CA GLY A 267 14.28 -7.04 -5.94
C GLY A 267 14.45 -6.13 -4.73
N THR A 268 14.59 -4.82 -4.96
CA THR A 268 14.67 -3.82 -3.90
C THR A 268 13.40 -2.98 -3.86
N SER A 269 13.10 -2.41 -2.69
CA SER A 269 12.08 -1.40 -2.50
C SER A 269 12.68 -0.15 -1.88
N ASP A 270 12.16 1.01 -2.26
CA ASP A 270 12.55 2.31 -1.72
C ASP A 270 11.32 3.14 -1.34
N THR A 271 10.82 2.89 -0.13
CA THR A 271 9.63 3.58 0.41
C THR A 271 9.91 5.02 0.82
N SER A 272 11.19 5.40 0.94
CA SER A 272 11.62 6.77 1.26
C SER A 272 11.10 7.79 0.23
N ARG A 273 10.88 7.34 -1.01
CA ARG A 273 10.33 8.14 -2.12
C ARG A 273 8.96 8.71 -1.81
N ILE A 274 8.17 8.00 -1.00
CA ILE A 274 6.85 8.46 -0.56
C ILE A 274 6.99 9.43 0.61
N ALA A 275 7.96 9.19 1.50
CA ALA A 275 8.21 10.01 2.69
C ALA A 275 9.03 11.29 2.40
N THR A 276 9.62 11.43 1.21
CA THR A 276 10.43 12.57 0.77
C THR A 276 11.59 12.90 1.72
N ASP A 277 12.30 11.90 2.22
CA ASP A 277 13.53 12.13 3.00
C ASP A 277 14.74 12.54 2.12
N HIS A 278 14.53 12.56 0.80
CA HIS A 278 15.52 12.86 -0.25
C HIS A 278 16.69 11.87 -0.33
N ILE A 279 16.55 10.68 0.25
CA ILE A 279 17.54 9.62 0.22
C ILE A 279 17.08 8.52 -0.75
N ASN A 280 17.80 8.32 -1.85
CA ASN A 280 17.62 7.14 -2.69
C ASN A 280 18.35 5.96 -2.05
N ASN A 281 17.65 5.14 -1.25
CA ASN A 281 18.23 4.02 -0.52
C ASN A 281 17.42 2.73 -0.72
N PRO A 282 17.33 2.23 -1.96
CA PRO A 282 16.67 0.98 -2.24
C PRO A 282 17.33 -0.16 -1.47
N ASN A 283 16.52 -0.96 -0.77
CA ASN A 283 16.99 -2.11 -0.02
C ASN A 283 16.25 -3.38 -0.44
N ALA A 284 16.88 -4.54 -0.29
CA ALA A 284 16.22 -5.82 -0.56
C ALA A 284 14.94 -5.92 0.28
N ILE A 285 13.85 -6.45 -0.30
CA ILE A 285 12.52 -6.41 0.33
C ILE A 285 12.44 -7.28 1.61
N ASN A 286 13.31 -8.29 1.73
CA ASN A 286 13.52 -9.06 2.97
C ASN A 286 15.01 -9.13 3.31
N PRO A 287 15.60 -8.03 3.80
CA PRO A 287 17.02 -7.98 4.06
C PRO A 287 17.32 -8.72 5.37
N ILE A 288 18.21 -9.71 5.32
CA ILE A 288 18.72 -10.36 6.53
C ILE A 288 19.88 -9.53 7.08
N PHE A 289 19.56 -8.66 8.04
CA PHE A 289 20.58 -7.87 8.73
C PHE A 289 21.21 -8.62 9.89
N LEU A 290 22.48 -8.31 10.14
CA LEU A 290 23.24 -8.74 11.32
C LEU A 290 23.26 -10.27 11.49
N LEU A 291 23.36 -11.02 10.38
CA LEU A 291 23.30 -12.49 10.40
C LEU A 291 24.25 -13.11 11.44
N ALA A 292 25.51 -12.67 11.47
CA ALA A 292 26.50 -13.15 12.44
C ALA A 292 26.08 -12.89 13.91
N GLU A 293 25.44 -11.75 14.18
CA GLU A 293 24.96 -11.42 15.53
C GLU A 293 23.72 -12.24 15.89
N ARG A 294 22.82 -12.49 14.93
CA ARG A 294 21.67 -13.37 15.12
C ARG A 294 22.12 -14.81 15.44
N GLU A 295 23.14 -15.31 14.74
CA GLU A 295 23.77 -16.60 15.07
C GLU A 295 24.40 -16.60 16.47
N ARG A 296 25.15 -15.55 16.82
CA ARG A 296 25.78 -15.40 18.14
C ARG A 296 24.75 -15.43 19.28
N ILE A 297 23.65 -14.70 19.15
CA ILE A 297 22.56 -14.66 20.15
C ILE A 297 21.88 -16.03 20.26
N SER A 298 21.57 -16.68 19.14
CA SER A 298 20.93 -18.00 19.12
C SER A 298 21.76 -19.07 19.84
N ALA A 299 23.07 -19.09 19.59
CA ALA A 299 24.02 -19.96 20.28
C ALA A 299 24.06 -19.69 21.79
N PHE A 300 23.95 -18.43 22.21
CA PHE A 300 23.93 -18.06 23.63
C PHE A 300 22.63 -18.53 24.33
N THR A 301 21.48 -18.35 23.69
CA THR A 301 20.18 -18.78 24.24
C THR A 301 20.03 -20.29 24.38
N SER A 302 20.60 -21.06 23.44
CA SER A 302 20.60 -22.53 23.51
C SER A 302 21.51 -23.05 24.63
N THR A 303 22.60 -22.35 24.95
CA THR A 303 23.42 -22.68 26.14
C THR A 303 22.78 -22.29 27.49
N SER A 304 21.97 -21.23 27.55
CA SER A 304 21.30 -20.82 28.80
C SER A 304 20.09 -21.69 29.17
N ALA A 305 19.49 -22.41 28.22
CA ALA A 305 18.41 -23.36 28.51
C ALA A 305 18.88 -24.55 29.39
N CYS A 306 20.18 -24.84 29.42
CA CYS A 306 20.76 -25.88 30.26
C CYS A 306 20.85 -25.48 31.76
N PHE A 307 20.57 -24.22 32.11
CA PHE A 307 20.69 -23.71 33.49
C PHE A 307 19.37 -23.62 34.27
N ARG A 308 18.24 -24.07 33.70
CA ARG A 308 16.91 -24.00 34.35
C ARG A 308 16.41 -25.31 35.00
N SER A 309 17.25 -26.32 35.21
CA SER A 309 16.86 -27.57 35.90
C SER A 309 17.48 -27.78 37.29
N ILE A 310 17.91 -26.72 37.98
CA ILE A 310 18.39 -26.83 39.36
C ILE A 310 17.73 -25.70 40.17
N GLY A 311 16.68 -26.05 40.92
CA GLY A 311 15.91 -25.14 41.77
C GLY A 311 14.57 -25.74 42.13
#